data_AF-A0AAV5U5M3-F1
#
_entry.id   AF-A0AAV5U5M3-F1
#
_cell.length_a   1.000
_cell.length_b   1.000
_cell.length_c   1.000
_cell.angle_alpha   90.00
_cell.angle_beta   90.00
_cell.angle_gamma   90.00
#
_symmetry.space_group_name_H-M   'P 1'
#
loop_
_entity.id
_entity.type
_entity.pdbx_description
1 polymer ?
#
loop_
_entity_poly.entity_id
_entity_poly.type
_entity_poly.pdbx_seq_one_letter_code
_entity_poly.pdbx_strand_id
1 'polypeptide(L)'
;EEIEIKDVIYEDFLDLLQLIYPGDVEITNRTVLHIMKLADQFQMEGVMKQAEKFLIRSNEFKNNLNLADQYRLARLKDHCLQSITTSQEVFELCKSPVYATFSLEMKGAICDRLSTI
;
A
#
# COMPACT_ATOMS: atom_id res chain seq x y z
N GLU A 1 22.95 -18.56 -20.07
CA GLU A 1 22.94 -18.94 -18.65
C GLU A 1 21.60 -18.48 -18.10
N GLU A 2 20.90 -19.34 -17.37
CA GLU A 2 19.54 -19.10 -16.90
C GLU A 2 19.55 -18.78 -15.41
N ILE A 3 18.66 -17.88 -14.97
CA ILE A 3 18.52 -17.49 -13.56
C ILE A 3 17.10 -17.83 -13.13
N GLU A 4 16.97 -18.74 -12.18
CA GLU A 4 15.69 -19.08 -11.56
C GLU A 4 15.28 -17.99 -10.56
N ILE A 5 14.05 -17.48 -10.69
CA ILE A 5 13.44 -16.57 -9.73
C ILE A 5 12.46 -17.36 -8.86
N LYS A 6 12.78 -17.50 -7.57
CA LYS A 6 11.95 -18.25 -6.61
C LYS A 6 10.82 -17.39 -6.05
N ASP A 7 9.75 -18.06 -5.63
CA ASP A 7 8.58 -17.47 -4.94
C ASP A 7 7.79 -16.42 -5.75
N VAL A 8 7.87 -16.51 -7.08
CA VAL A 8 7.19 -15.61 -8.01
C VAL A 8 6.23 -16.40 -8.91
N ILE A 9 4.99 -15.92 -9.00
CA ILE A 9 4.00 -16.45 -9.94
C ILE A 9 4.29 -15.83 -11.30
N TYR A 10 4.31 -16.67 -12.35
CA TYR A 10 4.63 -16.24 -13.71
C TYR A 10 3.73 -15.08 -14.18
N GLU A 11 2.43 -15.15 -13.92
CA GLU A 11 1.47 -14.11 -14.31
C GLU A 11 1.74 -12.78 -13.61
N ASP A 12 1.98 -12.78 -12.30
CA ASP A 12 2.32 -11.56 -11.54
C ASP A 12 3.63 -10.92 -12.06
N PHE A 13 4.61 -11.75 -12.43
CA PHE A 13 5.86 -11.25 -13.00
C PHE A 13 5.67 -10.66 -14.39
N LEU A 14 4.80 -11.28 -15.20
CA LEU A 14 4.45 -10.75 -16.51
C LEU A 14 3.77 -9.39 -16.40
N ASP A 15 2.87 -9.20 -15.44
CA ASP A 15 2.24 -7.91 -15.15
C ASP A 15 3.28 -6.84 -14.79
N LEU A 16 4.25 -7.17 -13.95
CA LEU A 16 5.38 -6.29 -13.62
C LEU A 16 6.22 -5.94 -14.87
N LEU A 17 6.52 -6.95 -15.70
CA LEU A 17 7.29 -6.74 -16.94
C LEU A 17 6.55 -5.81 -17.90
N GLN A 18 5.25 -6.00 -18.09
CA GLN A 18 4.43 -5.16 -18.95
C GLN A 18 4.30 -3.72 -18.43
N LEU A 19 4.27 -3.56 -17.10
CA LEU A 19 4.29 -2.25 -16.44
C LEU A 19 5.61 -1.50 -16.68
N ILE A 20 6.76 -2.19 -16.66
CA ILE A 20 8.05 -1.53 -16.91
C ILE A 20 8.35 -1.34 -18.39
N TYR A 21 7.88 -2.25 -19.24
CA TYR A 21 8.06 -2.20 -20.69
C TYR A 21 7.00 -3.07 -21.40
N PRO A 22 6.14 -2.51 -22.26
CA PRO A 22 6.23 -1.18 -22.88
C PRO A 22 5.79 -0.01 -21.99
N GLY A 23 5.17 -0.27 -20.83
CA GLY A 23 4.62 0.77 -19.96
C GLY A 23 3.17 1.14 -20.24
N ASP A 24 2.48 0.32 -21.05
CA ASP A 24 1.10 0.56 -21.47
C ASP A 24 0.06 -0.02 -20.49
N VAL A 25 0.52 -0.77 -19.49
CA VAL A 25 -0.34 -1.38 -18.47
C VAL A 25 -0.43 -0.46 -17.26
N GLU A 26 -1.65 -0.10 -16.88
CA GLU A 26 -1.89 0.66 -15.66
C GLU A 26 -2.05 -0.24 -14.44
N ILE A 27 -1.65 0.27 -13.28
CA ILE A 27 -1.91 -0.39 -12.00
C ILE A 27 -3.41 -0.33 -11.71
N THR A 28 -3.97 -1.45 -11.28
CA THR A 28 -5.39 -1.58 -10.91
C THR A 28 -5.52 -2.11 -9.48
N ASN A 29 -6.73 -2.08 -8.91
CA ASN A 29 -6.99 -2.67 -7.60
C ASN A 29 -6.66 -4.17 -7.52
N ARG A 30 -6.64 -4.88 -8.67
CA ARG A 30 -6.31 -6.31 -8.74
C ARG A 30 -4.80 -6.53 -8.81
N THR A 31 -4.08 -5.64 -9.48
CA THR A 31 -2.64 -5.81 -9.75
C THR A 31 -1.74 -5.12 -8.73
N VAL A 32 -2.23 -4.08 -8.04
CA VAL A 32 -1.44 -3.27 -7.11
C VAL A 32 -0.75 -4.10 -6.02
N LEU A 33 -1.40 -5.14 -5.50
CA LEU A 33 -0.85 -5.94 -4.41
C LEU A 33 0.36 -6.78 -4.84
N HIS A 34 0.25 -7.53 -5.95
CA HIS A 34 1.37 -8.34 -6.42
C HIS A 34 2.48 -7.45 -7.02
N ILE A 35 2.14 -6.34 -7.67
CA ILE A 35 3.12 -5.38 -8.19
C ILE A 35 3.94 -4.81 -7.04
N MET A 36 3.31 -4.40 -5.93
CA MET A 36 4.02 -3.91 -4.76
C MET A 36 4.91 -4.98 -4.12
N LYS A 37 4.41 -6.22 -4.00
CA LYS A 37 5.19 -7.34 -3.47
C LYS A 37 6.45 -7.59 -4.30
N LEU A 38 6.31 -7.64 -5.63
CA LEU A 38 7.45 -7.85 -6.51
C LEU A 38 8.38 -6.63 -6.54
N ALA A 39 7.84 -5.42 -6.50
CA ALA A 39 8.64 -4.21 -6.47
C ALA A 39 9.45 -4.09 -5.16
N ASP A 40 8.92 -4.55 -4.03
CA ASP A 40 9.69 -4.67 -2.78
C ASP A 40 10.78 -5.76 -2.91
N GLN A 41 10.43 -6.94 -3.43
CA GLN A 41 11.35 -8.06 -3.65
C GLN A 41 12.54 -7.69 -4.56
N PHE A 42 12.28 -6.97 -5.65
CA PHE A 42 13.29 -6.54 -6.62
C PHE A 42 13.83 -5.14 -6.38
N GLN A 43 13.45 -4.48 -5.27
CA GLN A 43 13.90 -3.14 -4.89
C GLN A 43 13.62 -2.06 -5.97
N MET A 44 12.47 -2.18 -6.64
CA MET A 44 12.04 -1.30 -7.73
C MET A 44 11.30 -0.08 -7.20
N GLU A 45 12.04 0.89 -6.64
CA GLU A 45 11.46 2.11 -6.06
C GLU A 45 10.55 2.89 -7.02
N GLY A 46 10.87 2.89 -8.32
CA GLY A 46 10.07 3.58 -9.34
C GLY A 46 8.65 3.02 -9.42
N VAL A 47 8.53 1.69 -9.41
CA VAL A 47 7.26 0.96 -9.42
C VAL A 47 6.51 1.17 -8.10
N MET A 48 7.22 1.11 -6.96
CA MET A 48 6.62 1.41 -5.65
C MET A 48 5.99 2.81 -5.60
N LYS A 49 6.69 3.83 -6.14
CA LYS A 49 6.17 5.20 -6.22
C LYS A 49 4.95 5.32 -7.14
N GLN A 50 4.86 4.51 -8.20
CA GLN A 50 3.68 4.48 -9.08
C GLN A 50 2.48 3.82 -8.37
N ALA A 51 2.72 2.70 -7.68
CA ALA A 51 1.69 2.02 -6.87
C ALA A 51 1.17 2.93 -5.74
N GLU A 52 2.07 3.63 -5.03
CA GLU A 52 1.69 4.59 -4.00
C GLU A 52 0.78 5.70 -4.56
N LYS A 53 1.11 6.25 -5.74
CA LYS A 53 0.27 7.26 -6.41
C LYS A 53 -1.10 6.73 -6.80
N PHE A 54 -1.17 5.47 -7.25
CA PHE A 54 -2.44 4.83 -7.57
C PHE A 54 -3.32 4.69 -6.32
N LEU A 55 -2.75 4.20 -5.21
CA LEU A 55 -3.47 4.05 -3.94
C LEU A 55 -3.96 5.39 -3.37
N ILE A 56 -3.16 6.46 -3.48
CA ILE A 56 -3.61 7.81 -3.08
C ILE A 56 -4.86 8.24 -3.88
N ARG A 57 -4.93 7.89 -5.17
CA ARG A 57 -6.07 8.24 -6.05
C ARG A 57 -7.31 7.38 -5.82
N SER A 58 -7.16 6.12 -5.38
CA SER A 58 -8.30 5.20 -5.23
C SER A 58 -9.22 5.56 -4.06
N ASN A 59 -8.76 6.39 -3.12
CA ASN A 59 -9.50 6.88 -1.95
C ASN A 59 -10.10 5.79 -1.03
N GLU A 60 -9.62 4.54 -1.12
CA GLU A 60 -10.00 3.44 -0.23
C GLU A 60 -9.15 3.43 1.05
N PHE A 61 -9.33 4.45 1.91
CA PHE A 61 -8.41 4.73 3.02
C PHE A 61 -8.19 3.56 4.00
N LYS A 62 -9.20 2.75 4.32
CA LYS A 62 -9.07 1.64 5.30
C LYS A 62 -8.12 0.54 4.80
N ASN A 63 -8.26 0.14 3.54
CA ASN A 63 -7.41 -0.88 2.92
C ASN A 63 -6.00 -0.32 2.65
N ASN A 64 -5.94 0.93 2.20
CA ASN A 64 -4.69 1.61 1.88
C ASN A 64 -3.81 1.84 3.12
N LEU A 65 -4.41 2.04 4.30
CA LEU A 65 -3.66 2.24 5.54
C LEU A 65 -2.86 0.99 5.95
N ASN A 66 -3.39 -0.21 5.68
CA ASN A 66 -2.65 -1.45 5.92
C ASN A 66 -1.42 -1.57 5.01
N LEU A 67 -1.60 -1.30 3.72
CA LEU A 67 -0.50 -1.29 2.76
C LEU A 67 0.54 -0.22 3.09
N ALA A 68 0.09 0.94 3.58
CA ALA A 68 0.98 2.01 4.00
C ALA A 68 1.87 1.61 5.17
N ASP A 69 1.32 0.88 6.15
CA ASP A 69 2.09 0.35 7.29
C ASP A 69 3.05 -0.75 6.84
N GLN A 70 2.57 -1.72 6.06
CA GLN A 70 3.34 -2.88 5.63
C GLN A 70 4.56 -2.49 4.78
N TYR A 71 4.37 -1.61 3.79
CA TYR A 71 5.41 -1.20 2.86
C TYR A 71 6.08 0.13 3.24
N ARG A 72 5.80 0.65 4.45
CA ARG A 72 6.37 1.91 4.98
C ARG A 72 6.20 3.10 4.01
N LEU A 73 5.02 3.20 3.40
CA LEU A 73 4.69 4.26 2.44
C LEU A 73 4.27 5.53 3.17
N ALA A 74 5.22 6.42 3.44
CA ALA A 74 5.00 7.62 4.22
C ALA A 74 3.92 8.54 3.62
N ARG A 75 3.89 8.74 2.29
CA ARG A 75 2.92 9.66 1.67
C ARG A 75 1.52 9.09 1.70
N LEU A 76 1.39 7.78 1.47
CA LEU A 76 0.10 7.10 1.61
C LEU A 76 -0.40 7.12 3.04
N LYS A 77 0.49 6.90 4.03
CA LYS A 77 0.16 6.98 5.46
C LYS A 77 -0.38 8.37 5.81
N ASP A 78 0.34 9.42 5.44
CA ASP A 78 -0.06 10.80 5.74
C ASP A 78 -1.40 11.15 5.07
N HIS A 79 -1.59 10.75 3.82
CA HIS A 79 -2.85 10.94 3.11
C HIS A 79 -4.02 10.23 3.82
N CYS A 80 -3.87 8.94 4.15
CA CYS A 80 -4.91 8.18 4.84
C CYS A 80 -5.23 8.75 6.23
N LEU A 81 -4.24 9.20 6.99
CA LEU A 81 -4.45 9.83 8.30
C LEU A 81 -5.16 11.19 8.17
N GLN A 82 -4.84 11.98 7.15
CA GLN A 82 -5.54 13.25 6.87
C GLN A 82 -6.99 13.03 6.43
N SER A 83 -7.29 11.91 5.76
CA SER A 83 -8.67 11.55 5.39
C SER A 83 -9.55 11.21 6.60
N ILE A 84 -8.95 10.87 7.75
CA ILE A 84 -9.69 10.70 9.01
C ILE A 84 -10.03 12.10 9.54
N THR A 85 -11.32 12.42 9.54
CA THR A 85 -11.83 13.75 9.90
C THR A 85 -12.66 13.74 11.17
N THR A 86 -13.13 12.57 11.62
CA THR A 86 -13.97 12.46 12.81
C THR A 86 -13.43 11.44 13.81
N SER A 87 -13.70 11.69 15.10
CA SER A 87 -13.36 10.73 16.16
C SER A 87 -14.08 9.39 15.97
N GLN A 88 -15.30 9.41 15.42
CA GLN A 88 -16.06 8.22 15.11
C GLN A 88 -15.34 7.30 14.09
N GLU A 89 -14.73 7.86 13.05
CA GLU A 89 -13.94 7.09 12.08
C GLU A 89 -12.74 6.40 12.74
N VAL A 90 -12.07 7.07 13.68
CA VAL A 90 -11.00 6.47 14.49
C VAL A 90 -11.55 5.31 15.31
N PHE A 91 -12.67 5.50 16.01
CA PHE A 91 -13.27 4.43 16.81
C PHE A 91 -13.70 3.23 15.96
N GLU A 92 -14.26 3.46 14.76
CA GLU A 92 -14.59 2.39 13.82
C GLU A 92 -13.33 1.66 13.34
N LEU A 93 -12.26 2.39 13.04
CA LEU A 93 -10.98 1.81 12.66
C LEU A 93 -10.43 0.93 13.79
N CYS A 94 -10.41 1.42 15.03
CA CYS A 94 -9.94 0.70 16.21
C CYS A 94 -10.74 -0.59 16.49
N LYS A 95 -12.03 -0.61 16.12
CA LYS A 95 -12.88 -1.81 16.23
C LYS A 95 -12.71 -2.78 15.06
N SER A 96 -12.12 -2.35 13.97
CA SER A 96 -11.91 -3.21 12.80
C SER A 96 -10.84 -4.28 13.09
N PRO A 97 -10.95 -5.48 12.49
CA PRO A 97 -9.93 -6.52 12.65
C PRO A 97 -8.56 -6.09 12.10
N VAL A 98 -8.53 -5.14 11.17
CA VAL A 98 -7.31 -4.60 10.54
C VAL A 98 -6.46 -3.81 11.55
N TYR A 99 -7.08 -3.22 12.59
CA TYR A 99 -6.32 -2.49 13.60
C TYR A 99 -5.36 -3.40 14.38
N ALA A 100 -5.72 -4.66 14.59
CA ALA A 100 -4.85 -5.62 15.27
C ALA A 100 -3.55 -5.86 14.51
N THR A 101 -3.58 -5.82 13.17
CA THR A 101 -2.43 -6.10 12.30
C THR A 101 -1.46 -4.92 12.17
N PHE A 102 -1.86 -3.72 12.60
CA PHE A 102 -0.99 -2.55 12.54
C PHE A 102 0.18 -2.61 13.51
N SER A 103 1.30 -2.06 13.06
CA SER A 103 2.49 -1.77 13.84
C SER A 103 2.18 -0.83 15.01
N LEU A 104 3.04 -0.85 16.04
CA LEU A 104 2.92 0.08 17.16
C LEU A 104 3.05 1.53 16.72
N GLU A 105 3.90 1.80 15.71
CA GLU A 105 4.08 3.15 15.15
C GLU A 105 2.81 3.64 14.44
N MET A 106 2.12 2.78 13.71
CA MET A 106 0.87 3.13 13.05
C MET A 106 -0.25 3.35 14.08
N LYS A 107 -0.35 2.49 15.11
CA LYS A 107 -1.30 2.69 16.21
C LYS A 107 -1.06 4.01 16.95
N GLY A 108 0.21 4.35 17.21
CA GLY A 108 0.59 5.66 17.76
C GLY A 108 0.11 6.81 16.88
N ALA A 109 0.38 6.75 15.57
CA ALA A 109 -0.02 7.80 14.64
C ALA A 109 -1.55 7.99 14.55
N ILE A 110 -2.32 6.89 14.64
CA ILE A 110 -3.79 6.94 14.69
C ILE A 110 -4.28 7.63 15.98
N CYS A 111 -3.66 7.32 17.12
CA CYS A 111 -3.97 7.97 18.40
C CYS A 111 -3.59 9.46 18.42
N ASP A 112 -2.46 9.83 17.81
CA ASP A 112 -2.04 11.22 17.67
C ASP A 112 -3.04 12.00 16.79
N ARG A 113 -3.57 11.34 15.74
CA ARG A 113 -4.62 11.92 14.90
C ARG A 113 -5.90 12.18 15.69
N LEU A 114 -6.31 11.27 16.58
CA LEU A 114 -7.45 11.48 17.48
C LEU A 114 -7.28 12.69 18.40
N SER A 115 -6.04 13.02 18.77
CA SER A 115 -5.75 14.19 19.61
C SER A 115 -5.75 15.51 18.83
N THR A 116 -5.76 15.45 17.49
CA THR A 116 -5.66 16.62 16.60
C THR A 116 -7.01 17.00 15.95
N ILE A 117 -7.98 16.07 15.93
CA ILE A 117 -9.34 16.28 15.41
C ILE A 117 -10.30 16.74 16.50
#